data_AF-A0A0J8UEK7-F1
#
_entry.id   AF-A0A0J8UEK7-F1
#
_cell.length_a   1.000
_cell.length_b   1.000
_cell.length_c   1.000
_cell.angle_alpha   90.00
_cell.angle_beta   90.00
_cell.angle_gamma   90.00
#
_symmetry.space_group_name_H-M   'P 1'
#
loop_
_entity.id
_entity.type
_entity.pdbx_description
1 polymer ?
#
loop_
_entity_poly.entity_id
_entity_poly.type
_entity_poly.pdbx_seq_one_letter_code
_entity_poly.pdbx_strand_id
1 'polypeptide(L)'
;MGTLVGISPQQASKLCDDLQTHTDTMRQQLGVIGTNVGDLQSQHYVSDTMDAFQLKFESESKKQMTDVLNTATEAITGTREVIRVQLERQAGAGTEIKSV
;
A
#
# COMPACT_ATOMS: atom_id res chain seq x y z
N MET A 1 -1.27 -15.63 -24.36
CA MET A 1 -0.27 -15.11 -23.40
C MET A 1 -0.23 -13.61 -23.59
N GLY A 2 -0.75 -12.84 -22.63
CA GLY A 2 -0.78 -11.38 -22.75
C GLY A 2 0.64 -10.85 -22.83
N THR A 3 0.94 -10.06 -23.86
CA THR A 3 2.17 -9.27 -23.93
C THR A 3 2.26 -8.40 -22.68
N LEU A 4 3.31 -8.59 -21.88
CA LEU A 4 3.64 -7.74 -20.74
C LEU A 4 3.70 -6.29 -21.24
N VAL A 5 2.69 -5.49 -20.88
CA VAL A 5 2.58 -4.10 -21.33
C VAL A 5 3.70 -3.26 -20.68
N GLY A 6 4.77 -3.02 -21.42
CA GLY A 6 5.12 -1.68 -21.92
C GLY A 6 5.46 -0.56 -20.93
N ILE A 7 5.87 -0.82 -19.69
CA ILE A 7 6.40 0.23 -18.80
C ILE A 7 7.88 0.02 -18.52
N SER A 8 8.65 1.11 -18.58
CA SER A 8 10.08 1.07 -18.25
C SER A 8 10.30 0.87 -16.75
N PRO A 9 11.47 0.37 -16.32
CA PRO A 9 11.82 0.27 -14.90
C PRO A 9 11.63 1.59 -14.14
N GLN A 10 11.91 2.73 -14.78
CA GLN A 10 11.72 4.06 -14.18
C GLN A 10 10.23 4.41 -14.01
N GLN A 11 9.39 4.09 -15.00
CA GLN A 11 7.94 4.30 -14.90
C GLN A 11 7.33 3.40 -13.82
N ALA A 12 7.77 2.14 -13.74
CA ALA A 12 7.34 1.21 -12.70
C ALA A 12 7.78 1.68 -11.30
N SER A 13 8.99 2.22 -11.15
CA SER A 13 9.47 2.77 -9.88
C SER A 13 8.60 3.94 -9.43
N LYS A 14 8.30 4.88 -10.34
CA LYS A 14 7.43 6.02 -10.04
C LYS A 14 6.03 5.56 -9.61
N LEU A 15 5.46 4.58 -10.31
CA LEU A 15 4.16 4.01 -9.94
C LEU A 15 4.19 3.39 -8.53
N CYS A 16 5.27 2.67 -8.18
CA CYS A 16 5.46 2.15 -6.84
C CYS A 16 5.54 3.26 -5.78
N ASP A 17 6.18 4.40 -6.09
CA ASP A 17 6.29 5.53 -5.17
C ASP A 17 4.94 6.25 -4.96
N ASP A 18 4.18 6.43 -6.04
CA ASP A 18 2.82 7.00 -5.99
C ASP A 18 1.88 6.07 -5.18
N LEU A 19 1.93 4.77 -5.44
CA LEU A 19 1.14 3.76 -4.71
C LEU A 19 1.53 3.67 -3.23
N GLN A 20 2.83 3.78 -2.90
CA GLN A 20 3.30 3.84 -1.52
C GLN A 20 2.71 5.06 -0.81
N THR A 21 2.81 6.24 -1.44
CA THR A 21 2.26 7.49 -0.90
C THR A 21 0.76 7.39 -0.65
N HIS A 22 0.00 6.81 -1.58
CA HIS A 22 -1.44 6.58 -1.40
C HIS A 22 -1.74 5.58 -0.29
N THR A 23 -0.99 4.48 -0.18
CA THR A 23 -1.12 3.49 0.90
C THR A 23 -0.88 4.14 2.26
N ASP A 24 0.16 4.97 2.39
CA ASP A 24 0.48 5.65 3.64
C ASP A 24 -0.57 6.70 4.01
N THR A 25 -1.07 7.46 3.02
CA THR A 25 -2.17 8.41 3.20
C THR A 25 -3.44 7.72 3.69
N MET A 26 -3.80 6.59 3.08
CA MET A 26 -4.97 5.80 3.50
C MET A 26 -4.80 5.24 4.91
N ARG A 27 -3.58 4.80 5.28
CA ARG A 27 -3.28 4.33 6.64
C ARG A 27 -3.45 5.45 7.68
N GLN A 28 -2.99 6.66 7.36
CA GLN A 28 -3.21 7.83 8.21
C GLN A 28 -4.71 8.15 8.35
N GLN A 29 -5.45 8.18 7.24
CA GLN A 29 -6.89 8.45 7.26
C GLN A 29 -7.67 7.41 8.06
N LEU A 30 -7.30 6.12 7.96
CA LEU A 30 -7.90 5.06 8.78
C LEU A 30 -7.70 5.32 10.28
N GLY A 31 -6.51 5.80 10.66
CA GLY A 31 -6.23 6.23 12.03
C GLY A 31 -7.13 7.38 12.49
N VAL A 32 -7.28 8.42 11.67
CA VAL A 32 -8.17 9.55 11.95
C VAL A 32 -9.63 9.11 12.11
N ILE A 33 -10.11 8.22 11.25
CA ILE A 33 -11.47 7.66 11.38
C ILE A 33 -11.61 6.95 12.73
N GLY A 34 -10.63 6.13 13.12
CA GLY A 34 -10.66 5.44 14.42
C GLY A 34 -10.70 6.40 15.61
N THR A 35 -9.93 7.49 15.57
CA THR A 35 -10.01 8.55 16.60
C THR A 35 -11.41 9.16 16.64
N ASN A 36 -11.98 9.55 15.50
CA ASN A 36 -13.31 10.15 15.45
C ASN A 36 -14.41 9.20 15.94
N VAL A 37 -14.30 7.90 15.64
CA VAL A 37 -15.23 6.87 16.13
C VAL A 37 -15.14 6.76 17.66
N GLY A 38 -13.93 6.76 18.22
CA GLY A 38 -13.71 6.74 19.67
C GLY A 38 -14.23 8.00 20.37
N ASP A 39 -14.02 9.17 19.77
CA ASP A 39 -14.50 10.44 20.31
C ASP A 39 -16.04 10.49 20.30
N LEU A 40 -16.67 10.03 19.23
CA LEU A 40 -18.13 9.92 19.15
C LEU A 40 -18.70 9.01 20.22
N GLN A 41 -18.07 7.86 20.47
CA GLN A 41 -18.52 6.89 21.46
C GLN A 41 -18.35 7.40 22.89
N SER A 42 -17.24 8.06 23.19
CA SER A 42 -16.89 8.46 24.56
C SER A 42 -17.42 9.83 24.98
N GLN A 43 -17.58 10.77 24.04
CA GLN A 43 -17.87 12.17 24.38
C GLN A 43 -19.20 12.70 23.85
N HIS A 44 -19.76 12.10 22.79
CA HIS A 44 -20.88 12.72 22.07
C HIS A 44 -22.16 11.89 22.02
N TYR A 45 -22.07 10.56 21.97
CA TYR A 45 -23.22 9.67 21.88
C TYR A 45 -22.97 8.34 22.62
N VAL A 46 -22.96 8.37 23.95
CA VAL A 46 -22.86 7.15 24.78
C VAL A 46 -24.17 6.38 24.69
N SER A 47 -24.19 5.32 23.88
CA SER A 47 -25.35 4.43 23.70
C SER A 47 -24.90 3.05 23.22
N ASP A 48 -25.70 2.02 23.50
CA ASP A 48 -25.44 0.64 23.05
C ASP A 48 -25.24 0.54 21.53
N THR A 49 -25.91 1.41 20.76
CA THR A 49 -25.75 1.48 19.30
C THR A 49 -24.37 2.01 18.91
N MET A 50 -23.86 3.01 19.63
CA MET A 50 -22.55 3.58 19.37
C MET A 50 -21.43 2.63 19.82
N ASP A 51 -21.62 1.90 20.92
CA ASP A 51 -20.72 0.82 21.33
C ASP A 51 -20.65 -0.29 20.28
N ALA A 52 -21.80 -0.71 19.74
CA ALA A 52 -21.85 -1.69 18.66
C ALA A 52 -21.16 -1.18 17.38
N PHE A 53 -21.33 0.11 17.04
CA PHE A 53 -20.67 0.72 15.90
C PHE A 53 -19.15 0.79 16.08
N GLN A 54 -18.65 1.23 17.24
CA GLN A 54 -17.22 1.22 17.56
C GLN A 54 -16.65 -0.19 17.47
N LEU A 55 -17.33 -1.17 18.07
CA LEU A 55 -16.91 -2.57 18.03
C LEU A 55 -16.83 -3.09 16.60
N LYS A 56 -17.82 -2.77 15.76
CA LYS A 56 -17.84 -3.16 14.34
C LYS A 56 -16.73 -2.48 13.54
N PHE A 57 -16.49 -1.20 13.77
CA PHE A 57 -15.39 -0.49 13.13
C PHE A 57 -14.04 -1.14 13.47
N GLU A 58 -13.77 -1.39 14.75
CA GLU A 58 -12.49 -1.96 15.20
C GLU A 58 -12.29 -3.42 14.78
N SER A 59 -13.31 -4.26 14.92
CA SER A 59 -13.19 -5.71 14.65
C SER A 59 -13.26 -6.07 13.16
N GLU A 60 -13.95 -5.26 12.35
CA GLU A 60 -14.26 -5.60 10.96
C GLU A 60 -13.64 -4.58 10.00
N SER A 61 -14.14 -3.35 9.97
CA SER A 61 -13.76 -2.37 8.94
C SER A 61 -12.27 -2.01 8.98
N LYS A 62 -11.74 -1.72 10.18
CA LYS A 62 -10.33 -1.38 10.37
C LYS A 62 -9.42 -2.55 10.03
N LYS A 63 -9.81 -3.77 10.43
CA LYS A 63 -9.07 -4.99 10.11
C LYS A 63 -9.02 -5.21 8.60
N GLN A 64 -10.17 -5.21 7.93
CA GLN A 64 -10.26 -5.43 6.48
C GLN A 64 -9.46 -4.40 5.69
N MET A 65 -9.57 -3.12 6.06
CA MET A 65 -8.78 -2.07 5.41
C MET A 65 -7.28 -2.27 5.65
N THR A 66 -6.88 -2.64 6.87
CA THR A 66 -5.48 -2.94 7.18
C THR A 66 -4.95 -4.10 6.33
N ASP A 67 -5.73 -5.16 6.14
CA ASP A 67 -5.35 -6.30 5.30
C ASP A 67 -5.13 -5.88 3.84
N VAL A 68 -6.00 -5.02 3.30
CA VAL A 68 -5.84 -4.44 1.94
C VAL A 68 -4.57 -3.60 1.84
N LEU A 69 -4.32 -2.72 2.81
CA LEU A 69 -3.13 -1.86 2.82
C LEU A 69 -1.83 -2.68 2.94
N ASN A 70 -1.85 -3.76 3.73
CA ASN A 70 -0.70 -4.67 3.84
C ASN A 70 -0.45 -5.40 2.51
N THR A 71 -1.50 -5.88 1.85
CA THR A 71 -1.41 -6.50 0.51
C THR A 71 -0.82 -5.52 -0.51
N ALA A 72 -1.24 -4.25 -0.46
CA ALA A 72 -0.67 -3.21 -1.32
C ALA A 72 0.82 -3.00 -1.05
N THR A 73 1.24 -2.93 0.22
CA THR A 73 2.66 -2.83 0.60
C THR A 73 3.49 -4.01 0.11
N GLU A 74 2.97 -5.24 0.22
CA GLU A 74 3.65 -6.44 -0.28
C GLU A 74 3.80 -6.41 -1.80
N ALA A 75 2.76 -6.01 -2.53
CA ALA A 75 2.80 -5.87 -3.98
C ALA A 75 3.81 -4.80 -4.44
N ILE A 76 3.88 -3.65 -3.74
CA ILE A 76 4.88 -2.60 -3.99
C ILE A 76 6.28 -3.15 -3.78
N THR A 77 6.50 -3.85 -2.67
CA THR A 77 7.81 -4.43 -2.31
C THR A 77 8.28 -5.45 -3.35
N GLY A 78 7.39 -6.38 -3.73
CA GLY A 78 7.69 -7.38 -4.76
C GLY A 78 7.98 -6.75 -6.12
N THR A 79 7.25 -5.70 -6.49
CA THR A 79 7.48 -4.98 -7.76
C THR A 79 8.82 -4.25 -7.74
N ARG A 80 9.18 -3.58 -6.63
CA ARG A 80 10.48 -2.92 -6.46
C ARG A 80 11.64 -3.90 -6.60
N GLU A 81 11.50 -5.10 -6.06
CA GLU A 81 12.52 -6.14 -6.19
C GLU A 81 12.71 -6.59 -7.65
N VAL A 82 11.62 -6.78 -8.39
CA VAL A 82 11.68 -7.09 -9.83
C VAL A 82 12.38 -5.97 -10.61
N ILE A 83 12.07 -4.70 -10.32
CA ILE A 83 12.71 -3.54 -10.93
C ILE A 83 14.22 -3.55 -10.65
N ARG A 84 14.63 -3.79 -9.40
CA ARG A 84 16.04 -3.87 -8.98
C ARG A 84 16.79 -4.92 -9.80
N VAL A 85 16.25 -6.15 -9.87
CA VAL A 85 16.86 -7.25 -10.62
C VAL A 85 16.97 -6.93 -12.11
N GLN A 86 15.97 -6.27 -12.70
CA GLN A 86 16.01 -5.87 -14.11
C GLN A 86 17.10 -4.83 -14.39
N LEU A 87 17.25 -3.83 -13.53
CA LEU A 87 18.29 -2.81 -13.65
C LEU A 87 19.70 -3.40 -13.49
N GLU A 88 19.89 -4.32 -12.54
CA GLU A 88 21.16 -5.04 -12.35
C GLU A 88 21.55 -5.87 -13.58
N ARG A 89 20.59 -6.60 -14.18
CA ARG A 89 20.82 -7.35 -15.41
C ARG A 89 21.18 -6.45 -16.59
N GLN A 90 20.54 -5.27 -16.72
CA GLN A 90 20.87 -4.31 -17.76
C GLN A 90 22.29 -3.73 -17.59
N ALA A 91 22.70 -3.43 -16.36
CA ALA A 91 24.05 -2.96 -16.06
C ALA A 91 25.12 -4.04 -16.35
N GLY A 92 24.84 -5.30 -16.01
CA GLY A 92 25.72 -6.44 -16.30
C GLY A 92 25.90 -6.67 -17.81
N ALA A 93 24.81 -6.69 -18.58
CA ALA A 93 24.85 -6.87 -20.04
C ALA A 93 25.61 -5.72 -20.76
N GLY A 94 25.50 -4.49 -20.26
CA GLY A 94 26.26 -3.34 -20.78
C GLY A 94 27.78 -3.43 -20.53
N THR A 95 28.21 -4.23 -19.55
CA THR A 95 29.62 -4.44 -19.23
C THR A 95 30.24 -5.51 -20.12
N GLU A 96 29.51 -6.57 -20.46
CA GLU A 96 29.97 -7.61 -21.39
C GLU A 96 30.20 -7.06 -22.81
N ILE A 97 29.35 -6.16 -23.32
CA ILE A 97 29.49 -5.59 -24.67
C ILE A 97 30.70 -4.66 -24.79
N LYS A 98 31.14 -4.00 -23.71
CA LYS A 98 32.31 -3.10 -23.72
C LYS A 98 33.66 -3.83 -23.63
N SER A 99 33.63 -5.13 -23.37
CA SER A 99 34.82 -5.96 -23.13
C SER A 99 35.29 -6.74 -24.36
N VAL A 100 34.69 -6.48 -25.53
CA VAL A 100 34.99 -7.16 -26.81
C VAL A 100 35.59 -6.18 -27.80
#